data_AF-A0A378LKW5-F1
#
_entry.id   AF-A0A378LKW5-F1
#
_cell.length_a   1.000
_cell.length_b   1.000
_cell.length_c   1.000
_cell.angle_alpha   90.00
_cell.angle_beta   90.00
_cell.angle_gamma   90.00
#
_symmetry.space_group_name_H-M   'P 1'
#
loop_
_entity.id
_entity.type
_entity.pdbx_description
1 polymer ?
#
loop_
_entity_poly.entity_id
_entity_poly.type
_entity_poly.pdbx_seq_one_letter_code
_entity_poly.pdbx_strand_id
1 'polypeptide(L)'
;MKTVNQLKTTTSIVFLCLSASVVSAAQVTQVNRYATVENKPLTSQINPLLTVQQIHFPQSIHTVGEALTHWMQYSGYALVDEKVQSQALKNIMNQPLPQVVRNLGPLTVQDGLEVLVGQQVFSLIQDPLHRQVNFKLKPQYAKAQTNLQGKKA
;
A
#
# COMPACT_ATOMS: atom_id res chain seq x y z
N MET A 1 23.00 56.22 72.66
CA MET A 1 22.02 57.24 72.24
C MET A 1 21.95 57.22 70.71
N LYS A 2 20.77 56.91 70.14
CA LYS A 2 20.37 57.05 68.71
C LYS A 2 20.97 56.03 67.70
N THR A 3 20.23 54.98 67.30
CA THR A 3 19.25 54.86 66.17
C THR A 3 19.95 54.89 64.79
N VAL A 4 19.68 54.09 63.75
CA VAL A 4 18.57 53.18 63.36
C VAL A 4 18.91 52.59 61.96
N ASN A 5 18.23 51.50 61.59
CA ASN A 5 17.91 50.99 60.24
C ASN A 5 18.91 50.17 59.41
N GLN A 6 18.72 48.85 59.56
CA GLN A 6 18.49 47.88 58.49
C GLN A 6 18.11 48.50 57.13
N LEU A 7 18.91 48.23 56.09
CA LEU A 7 18.54 48.59 54.72
C LEU A 7 18.95 47.51 53.71
N LYS A 8 17.93 46.72 53.36
CA LYS A 8 17.59 46.22 52.01
C LYS A 8 18.36 45.01 51.44
N THR A 9 17.73 43.86 51.69
CA THR A 9 17.22 42.92 50.66
C THR A 9 18.15 42.60 49.48
N THR A 10 18.84 41.47 49.66
CA THR A 10 19.22 40.53 48.60
C THR A 10 18.02 40.14 47.72
N THR A 11 18.06 40.54 46.46
CA THR A 11 17.42 39.79 45.37
C THR A 11 18.19 40.06 44.08
N SER A 12 19.24 39.28 43.85
CA SER A 12 19.76 39.08 42.49
C SER A 12 18.65 38.43 41.67
N ILE A 13 17.88 39.22 40.92
CA ILE A 13 17.05 38.70 39.85
C ILE A 13 18.00 38.51 38.67
N VAL A 14 18.72 37.39 38.67
CA VAL A 14 19.26 36.81 37.45
C VAL A 14 18.04 36.35 36.67
N PHE A 15 17.58 37.19 35.75
CA PHE A 15 16.57 36.79 34.76
C PHE A 15 17.28 35.81 33.80
N LEU A 16 17.37 34.55 34.22
CA LEU A 16 17.81 33.45 33.38
C LEU A 16 16.78 33.33 32.27
N CYS A 17 17.10 33.93 31.13
CA CYS A 17 16.32 33.85 29.91
C CYS A 17 16.28 32.37 29.52
N LEU A 18 15.24 31.67 29.95
CA LEU A 18 14.95 30.30 29.60
C LEU A 18 14.53 30.32 28.13
N SER A 19 15.53 30.37 27.26
CA SER A 19 15.36 30.23 25.83
C SER A 19 14.80 28.84 25.57
N ALA A 20 13.48 28.76 25.47
CA ALA A 20 12.80 27.59 24.96
C ALA A 20 13.28 27.39 23.51
N SER A 21 14.34 26.60 23.36
CA SER A 21 14.81 26.13 22.07
C SER A 21 13.70 25.23 21.53
N VAL A 22 12.80 25.80 20.73
CA VAL A 22 11.86 25.00 19.96
C VAL A 22 12.69 24.17 18.99
N VAL A 23 12.92 22.90 19.34
CA VAL A 23 13.48 21.93 18.41
C VAL A 23 12.44 21.74 17.31
N SER A 24 12.61 22.46 16.21
CA SER A 24 11.87 22.19 14.99
C SER A 24 12.35 20.86 14.44
N ALA A 25 11.50 19.84 14.49
CA ALA A 25 11.81 18.56 13.87
C ALA A 25 11.95 18.78 12.35
N ALA A 26 13.16 18.54 11.83
CA ALA A 26 13.42 18.65 10.40
C ALA A 26 12.48 17.71 9.62
N GLN A 27 11.87 18.22 8.54
CA GLN A 27 10.97 17.44 7.67
C GLN A 27 11.71 16.37 6.84
N VAL A 28 13.05 16.42 6.83
CA VAL A 28 13.92 15.49 6.13
C VAL A 28 15.03 15.02 7.06
N THR A 29 15.38 13.74 6.98
CA THR A 29 16.53 13.14 7.66
C THR A 29 17.62 12.85 6.66
N GLN A 30 18.84 13.32 6.93
CA GLN A 30 20.01 12.97 6.12
C GLN A 30 20.41 11.51 6.41
N VAL A 31 20.29 10.65 5.40
CA VAL A 31 20.62 9.22 5.51
C VAL A 31 22.05 8.93 5.03
N ASN A 32 22.64 9.82 4.23
CA ASN A 32 24.06 9.79 3.84
C ASN A 32 24.53 11.20 3.39
N ARG A 33 25.82 11.37 3.07
CA ARG A 33 26.43 12.64 2.63
C ARG A 33 25.71 13.33 1.48
N TYR A 34 25.06 12.57 0.59
CA TYR A 34 24.37 13.08 -0.59
C TYR A 34 22.90 12.65 -0.67
N ALA A 35 22.33 12.13 0.43
CA ALA A 35 20.99 11.58 0.42
C ALA A 35 20.21 11.99 1.66
N THR A 36 18.97 12.43 1.42
CA THR A 36 17.99 12.76 2.44
C THR A 36 16.71 11.99 2.17
N VAL A 37 15.98 11.63 3.22
CA VAL A 37 14.67 11.00 3.14
C VAL A 37 13.67 11.90 3.87
N GLU A 38 12.48 12.06 3.30
CA GLU A 38 11.40 12.78 3.97
C GLU A 38 10.92 12.00 5.20
N ASN A 39 10.68 12.70 6.31
CA ASN A 39 10.17 12.12 7.55
C ASN A 39 8.65 11.90 7.47
N LYS A 40 8.21 11.16 6.44
CA LYS A 40 6.82 10.75 6.21
C LYS A 40 6.76 9.25 5.87
N PRO A 41 5.62 8.58 6.10
CA PRO A 41 5.45 7.21 5.67
C PRO A 41 5.63 7.06 4.16
N LEU A 42 6.22 5.94 3.74
CA LEU A 42 6.28 5.56 2.33
C LEU A 42 4.86 5.31 1.80
N THR A 43 4.66 5.58 0.51
CA THR A 43 3.37 5.30 -0.15
C THR A 43 2.93 3.84 0.01
N SER A 44 3.87 2.89 0.01
CA SER A 44 3.62 1.47 0.28
C SER A 44 3.28 1.16 1.75
N GLN A 45 3.74 1.98 2.71
CA GLN A 45 3.35 1.85 4.11
C GLN A 45 1.92 2.37 4.34
N ILE A 46 1.47 3.35 3.55
CA ILE A 46 0.10 3.86 3.57
C ILE A 46 -0.84 2.89 2.83
N ASN A 47 -0.45 2.44 1.63
CA ASN A 47 -1.17 1.45 0.85
C ASN A 47 -0.23 0.26 0.52
N PRO A 48 -0.30 -0.84 1.27
CA PRO A 48 0.53 -2.03 1.03
C PRO A 48 0.44 -2.63 -0.37
N LEU A 49 -0.65 -2.38 -1.12
CA LEU A 49 -0.76 -2.82 -2.51
C LEU A 49 0.22 -2.09 -3.45
N LEU A 50 0.78 -0.96 -3.03
CA LEU A 50 1.80 -0.20 -3.76
C LEU A 50 3.24 -0.64 -3.40
N THR A 51 3.40 -1.69 -2.59
CA THR A 51 4.71 -2.31 -2.32
C THR A 51 5.25 -2.92 -3.60
N VAL A 52 6.48 -2.59 -3.96
CA VAL A 52 7.19 -3.20 -5.09
C VAL A 52 7.80 -4.53 -4.63
N GLN A 53 7.50 -5.60 -5.36
CA GLN A 53 8.06 -6.92 -5.10
C GLN A 53 8.39 -7.66 -6.40
N GLN A 54 9.19 -8.71 -6.27
CA GLN A 54 9.50 -9.65 -7.34
C GLN A 54 9.40 -11.06 -6.78
N ILE A 55 8.73 -11.96 -7.51
CA ILE A 55 8.46 -13.33 -7.07
C ILE A 55 8.82 -14.33 -8.17
N HIS A 56 9.36 -15.46 -7.75
CA HIS A 56 9.35 -16.70 -8.50
C HIS A 56 8.27 -17.62 -7.92
N PHE A 57 7.18 -17.84 -8.66
CA PHE A 57 6.11 -18.73 -8.20
C PHE A 57 6.64 -20.17 -8.11
N PRO A 58 6.48 -20.90 -6.99
CA PRO A 58 6.98 -22.27 -6.87
C PRO A 58 6.18 -23.24 -7.76
N GLN A 59 6.73 -24.41 -8.11
CA GLN A 59 6.10 -25.43 -8.98
C GLN A 59 4.75 -25.95 -8.49
N SER A 60 4.44 -25.77 -7.20
CA SER A 60 3.15 -26.07 -6.59
C SER A 60 2.03 -25.07 -6.92
N ILE A 61 2.34 -23.94 -7.55
CA ILE A 61 1.35 -22.96 -8.02
C ILE A 61 1.04 -23.26 -9.48
N HIS A 62 -0.20 -23.69 -9.73
CA HIS A 62 -0.67 -24.21 -11.00
C HIS A 62 -1.63 -23.25 -11.70
N THR A 63 -2.43 -22.50 -10.95
CA THR A 63 -3.51 -21.65 -11.48
C THR A 63 -3.26 -20.17 -11.25
N VAL A 64 -3.94 -19.33 -12.03
CA VAL A 64 -3.96 -17.87 -11.81
C VAL A 64 -4.50 -17.54 -10.42
N GLY A 65 -5.54 -18.24 -9.95
CA GLY A 65 -6.12 -18.02 -8.62
C GLY A 65 -5.14 -18.29 -7.48
N GLU A 66 -4.38 -19.38 -7.55
CA GLU A 66 -3.31 -19.68 -6.59
C GLU A 66 -2.20 -18.62 -6.65
N ALA A 67 -1.85 -18.17 -7.85
CA ALA A 67 -0.85 -17.12 -8.04
C ALA A 67 -1.29 -15.78 -7.44
N LEU A 68 -2.58 -15.40 -7.55
CA LEU A 68 -3.11 -14.20 -6.90
C LEU A 68 -2.95 -14.26 -5.39
N THR A 69 -3.34 -15.39 -4.77
CA THR A 69 -3.21 -15.59 -3.32
C THR A 69 -1.74 -15.53 -2.89
N HIS A 70 -0.84 -16.19 -3.63
CA HIS A 70 0.59 -16.19 -3.34
C HIS A 70 1.22 -14.80 -3.47
N TRP A 71 0.85 -14.06 -4.53
CA TRP A 71 1.35 -12.71 -4.79
C TRP A 71 0.93 -11.72 -3.68
N MET A 72 -0.20 -11.94 -3.01
CA MET A 72 -0.69 -11.09 -1.91
C MET A 72 -0.23 -11.53 -0.51
N GLN A 73 0.46 -12.66 -0.35
CA GLN A 73 0.68 -13.34 0.94
C GLN A 73 1.16 -12.43 2.08
N TYR A 74 1.96 -11.40 1.80
CA TYR A 74 2.52 -10.47 2.80
C TYR A 74 1.98 -9.04 2.71
N SER A 75 1.00 -8.79 1.85
CA SER A 75 0.41 -7.45 1.65
C SER A 75 -0.61 -7.09 2.73
N GLY A 76 -1.11 -8.08 3.48
CA GLY A 76 -2.25 -7.92 4.38
C GLY A 76 -3.59 -7.72 3.66
N TYR A 77 -3.64 -7.88 2.34
CA TYR A 77 -4.87 -7.94 1.55
C TYR A 77 -5.23 -9.38 1.20
N ALA A 78 -6.53 -9.63 1.03
CA ALA A 78 -7.07 -10.89 0.54
C ALA A 78 -8.00 -10.65 -0.66
N LEU A 79 -8.26 -11.70 -1.44
CA LEU A 79 -9.32 -11.65 -2.44
C LEU A 79 -10.69 -11.65 -1.75
N VAL A 80 -11.69 -10.96 -2.32
CA VAL A 80 -13.08 -11.04 -1.84
C VAL A 80 -13.59 -12.47 -1.83
N ASP A 81 -14.60 -12.74 -0.99
CA ASP A 81 -15.29 -14.03 -0.92
C ASP A 81 -15.79 -14.49 -2.29
N GLU A 82 -15.72 -15.80 -2.53
CA GLU A 82 -16.09 -16.41 -3.80
C GLU A 82 -17.54 -16.11 -4.22
N LYS A 83 -18.42 -15.83 -3.26
CA LYS A 83 -19.83 -15.45 -3.49
C LYS A 83 -19.98 -14.08 -4.15
N VAL A 84 -18.99 -13.20 -3.98
CA VAL A 84 -18.99 -11.82 -4.50
C VAL A 84 -18.20 -11.71 -5.81
N GLN A 85 -17.38 -12.72 -6.13
CA GLN A 85 -16.58 -12.75 -7.35
C GLN A 85 -17.47 -12.91 -8.59
N SER A 86 -17.19 -12.11 -9.62
CA SER A 86 -17.86 -12.26 -10.92
C SER A 86 -17.52 -13.61 -11.57
N GLN A 87 -18.44 -14.13 -12.39
CA GLN A 87 -18.16 -15.37 -13.14
C GLN A 87 -16.92 -15.24 -14.03
N ALA A 88 -16.68 -14.06 -14.61
CA ALA A 88 -15.50 -13.78 -15.42
C ALA A 88 -14.20 -13.94 -14.61
N LEU A 89 -14.18 -13.44 -13.37
CA LEU A 89 -13.05 -13.58 -12.47
C LEU A 89 -12.81 -15.05 -12.09
N LYS A 90 -13.86 -15.79 -11.74
CA LYS A 90 -13.76 -17.23 -11.45
C LYS A 90 -13.18 -18.01 -12.65
N ASN A 91 -13.62 -17.68 -13.86
CA ASN A 91 -13.15 -18.34 -15.07
C ASN A 91 -11.66 -18.13 -15.33
N ILE A 92 -11.14 -16.91 -15.13
CA ILE A 92 -9.71 -16.63 -15.31
C ILE A 92 -8.87 -17.22 -14.18
N MET A 93 -9.36 -17.21 -12.94
CA MET A 93 -8.66 -17.80 -11.80
C MET A 93 -8.44 -19.31 -11.95
N ASN A 94 -9.34 -20.00 -12.63
CA ASN A 94 -9.21 -21.43 -12.93
C ASN A 94 -8.29 -21.74 -14.12
N GLN A 95 -7.79 -20.73 -14.84
CA GLN A 95 -6.84 -20.94 -15.93
C GLN A 95 -5.44 -21.31 -15.38
N PRO A 96 -4.65 -22.09 -16.14
CA PRO A 96 -3.28 -22.40 -15.76
C PRO A 96 -2.43 -21.13 -15.72
N LEU A 97 -1.49 -21.06 -14.77
CA LEU A 97 -0.51 -19.98 -14.69
C LEU A 97 0.44 -20.05 -15.90
N PRO A 98 0.51 -19.02 -16.76
CA PRO A 98 1.42 -19.02 -17.90
C PRO A 98 2.89 -19.05 -17.47
N GLN A 99 3.72 -19.82 -18.16
CA GLN A 99 5.14 -19.99 -17.81
C GLN A 99 5.92 -18.67 -17.83
N VAL A 100 5.59 -17.76 -18.74
CA VAL A 100 6.24 -16.44 -18.82
C VAL A 100 6.00 -15.56 -17.58
N VAL A 101 4.90 -15.80 -16.84
CA VAL A 101 4.53 -15.03 -15.65
C VAL A 101 5.09 -15.67 -14.36
N ARG A 102 5.76 -16.82 -14.46
CA ARG A 102 6.30 -17.56 -13.30
C ARG A 102 7.40 -16.78 -12.57
N ASN A 103 8.13 -15.95 -13.30
CA ASN A 103 9.00 -14.91 -12.74
C ASN A 103 8.33 -13.57 -13.01
N LEU A 104 7.82 -12.93 -11.96
CA LEU A 104 7.05 -11.69 -12.09
C LEU A 104 7.67 -10.61 -11.21
N GLY A 105 7.82 -9.42 -11.77
CA GLY A 105 8.38 -8.25 -11.08
C GLY A 105 9.75 -7.83 -11.60
N PRO A 106 10.31 -6.72 -11.08
CA PRO A 106 9.76 -5.90 -9.99
C PRO A 106 8.53 -5.09 -10.41
N LEU A 107 7.43 -5.22 -9.67
CA LEU A 107 6.15 -4.54 -9.90
C LEU A 107 5.48 -4.25 -8.55
N THR A 108 4.54 -3.29 -8.50
CA THR A 108 3.69 -3.16 -7.31
C THR A 108 2.82 -4.40 -7.13
N VAL A 109 2.38 -4.69 -5.90
CA VAL A 109 1.43 -5.78 -5.65
C VAL A 109 0.17 -5.58 -6.52
N GLN A 110 -0.34 -4.36 -6.59
CA GLN A 110 -1.48 -3.99 -7.44
C GLN A 110 -1.23 -4.32 -8.92
N ASP A 111 -0.11 -3.88 -9.49
CA ASP A 111 0.17 -4.11 -10.91
C ASP A 111 0.36 -5.60 -11.22
N GLY A 112 1.04 -6.33 -10.33
CA GLY A 112 1.20 -7.78 -10.50
C GLY A 112 -0.14 -8.53 -10.45
N LEU A 113 -1.07 -8.09 -9.59
CA LEU A 113 -2.44 -8.62 -9.56
C LEU A 113 -3.16 -8.40 -10.88
N GLU A 114 -3.09 -7.20 -11.45
CA GLU A 114 -3.69 -6.90 -12.76
C GLU A 114 -3.04 -7.69 -13.89
N VAL A 115 -1.71 -7.87 -13.87
CA VAL A 115 -1.01 -8.72 -14.84
C VAL A 115 -1.52 -10.17 -14.78
N LEU A 116 -1.67 -10.73 -13.57
CA LEU A 116 -2.13 -12.11 -13.38
C LEU A 116 -3.53 -12.36 -13.94
N VAL A 117 -4.48 -11.43 -13.73
CA VAL A 117 -5.84 -11.56 -14.28
C VAL A 117 -5.97 -11.10 -15.73
N GLY A 118 -4.96 -10.45 -16.28
CA GLY A 118 -4.98 -9.82 -17.60
C GLY A 118 -5.35 -8.34 -17.55
N GLN A 119 -4.33 -7.49 -17.51
CA GLN A 119 -4.46 -6.04 -17.28
C GLN A 119 -5.28 -5.33 -18.36
N GLN A 120 -5.34 -5.86 -19.58
CA GLN A 120 -6.17 -5.31 -20.65
C GLN A 120 -7.65 -5.58 -20.40
N VAL A 121 -8.01 -6.65 -19.68
CA VAL A 121 -9.38 -7.17 -19.55
C VAL A 121 -10.01 -6.76 -18.23
N PHE A 122 -9.24 -6.77 -17.14
CA PHE A 122 -9.72 -6.47 -15.79
C PHE A 122 -9.10 -5.19 -15.24
N SER A 123 -9.78 -4.61 -14.26
CA SER A 123 -9.26 -3.54 -13.40
C SER A 123 -9.46 -3.92 -11.95
N LEU A 124 -8.44 -3.70 -11.13
CA LEU A 124 -8.50 -3.96 -9.70
C LEU A 124 -9.46 -2.98 -9.00
N ILE A 125 -10.23 -3.51 -8.07
CA ILE A 125 -11.04 -2.76 -7.12
C ILE A 125 -10.49 -3.06 -5.74
N GLN A 126 -10.20 -2.01 -4.98
CA GLN A 126 -9.71 -2.12 -3.62
C GLN A 126 -10.84 -1.78 -2.64
N ASP A 127 -10.95 -2.59 -1.59
CA ASP A 127 -11.67 -2.27 -0.36
C ASP A 127 -10.64 -2.10 0.77
N PRO A 128 -10.17 -0.86 1.03
CA PRO A 128 -9.19 -0.61 2.08
C PRO A 128 -9.72 -0.87 3.49
N LEU A 129 -11.05 -0.81 3.69
CA LEU A 129 -11.67 -0.97 4.99
C LEU A 129 -11.59 -2.43 5.45
N HIS A 130 -11.93 -3.35 4.54
CA HIS A 130 -11.87 -4.79 4.81
C HIS A 130 -10.54 -5.43 4.38
N ARG A 131 -9.62 -4.64 3.81
CA ARG A 131 -8.37 -5.10 3.18
C ARG A 131 -8.64 -6.22 2.16
N GLN A 132 -9.61 -5.98 1.30
CA GLN A 132 -9.95 -6.91 0.22
C GLN A 132 -9.69 -6.31 -1.15
N VAL A 133 -9.45 -7.19 -2.13
CA VAL A 133 -9.39 -6.81 -3.54
C VAL A 133 -10.39 -7.64 -4.34
N ASN A 134 -10.94 -7.02 -5.39
CA ASN A 134 -11.79 -7.65 -6.38
C ASN A 134 -11.38 -7.15 -7.77
N PHE A 135 -12.00 -7.69 -8.81
CA PHE A 135 -11.76 -7.28 -10.18
C PHE A 135 -13.07 -7.06 -10.92
N LYS A 136 -13.14 -5.98 -11.68
CA LYS A 136 -14.19 -5.73 -12.67
C LYS A 136 -13.63 -5.85 -14.08
N LEU A 137 -14.47 -6.26 -15.01
CA LEU A 137 -14.12 -6.15 -16.42
C LEU A 137 -14.05 -4.69 -16.83
N LYS A 138 -13.08 -4.37 -17.69
CA LYS A 138 -13.07 -3.09 -18.38
C LYS A 138 -14.29 -2.98 -19.29
N PRO A 139 -14.83 -1.77 -19.51
CA PRO A 139 -16.12 -1.56 -20.18
C PRO A 139 -16.26 -2.25 -21.55
N GLN A 140 -15.17 -2.34 -22.32
CA GLN A 140 -15.16 -3.00 -23.62
C GLN A 140 -15.47 -4.51 -23.57
N TYR A 141 -15.05 -5.20 -22.50
CA TYR A 141 -15.29 -6.64 -22.31
C TYR A 141 -16.61 -6.92 -21.62
N ALA A 142 -17.05 -6.03 -20.72
CA ALA A 142 -18.36 -6.13 -20.09
C ALA A 142 -19.50 -6.10 -21.13
N LYS A 143 -19.42 -5.20 -22.12
CA LYS A 143 -20.39 -5.11 -23.22
C LYS A 143 -20.37 -6.35 -24.13
N ALA A 144 -19.20 -6.90 -24.40
CA ALA A 144 -19.07 -8.11 -25.21
C ALA A 144 -19.74 -9.32 -24.53
N GLN A 145 -19.59 -9.46 -23.21
CA GLN A 145 -20.22 -10.54 -22.45
C GLN A 145 -21.75 -10.45 -22.45
N THR A 146 -22.34 -9.27 -22.27
CA THR A 146 -23.80 -9.10 -22.33
C THR A 146 -24.37 -9.46 -23.70
N ASN A 147 -23.65 -9.12 -24.78
CA ASN A 147 -24.07 -9.43 -26.15
C ASN A 147 -24.02 -10.93 -26.45
N LEU A 148 -23.04 -11.66 -25.89
CA LEU A 148 -22.94 -13.11 -26.03
C LEU A 148 -24.03 -13.87 -25.26
N GLN A 149 -24.44 -13.34 -24.11
CA GLN A 149 -25.51 -13.92 -23.29
C GLN A 149 -26.89 -13.68 -23.92
N GLY A 150 -27.14 -12.50 -24.48
CA GLY A 150 -28.39 -12.19 -25.18
C GLY A 150 -28.60 -12.94 -26.50
N LYS A 151 -27.54 -13.52 -27.09
CA LYS A 151 -27.61 -14.34 -28.32
C LYS A 151 -27.88 -15.82 -28.05
N LYS A 152 -27.84 -16.24 -26.78
CA LYS A 152 -28.15 -17.62 -26.34
C LYS A 152 -29.59 -17.75 -25.79
N ALA A 153 -30.37 -16.68 -25.80
CA ALA A 153 -31.78 -16.65 -25.40
C ALA A 153 -32.70 -16.70 -26.62
#